data_AF-A0AAX2BBJ6-F1
#
_entry.id   AF-A0AAX2BBJ6-F1
#
_cell.length_a   1.000
_cell.length_b   1.000
_cell.length_c   1.000
_cell.angle_alpha   90.00
_cell.angle_beta   90.00
_cell.angle_gamma   90.00
#
_symmetry.space_group_name_H-M   'P 1'
#
loop_
_entity.id
_entity.type
_entity.pdbx_description
1 polymer ?
#
loop_
_entity_poly.entity_id
_entity_poly.type
_entity_poly.pdbx_seq_one_letter_code
_entity_poly.pdbx_strand_id
1 'polypeptide(L)'
;MSEEFYTVGQAAERLTLHPKTVLRLIREGRLQGTKIGKSYRILRSHLDAFAGAARAPQQPITARVSCVVDVPNVSPELSRRLTVTIQAMLLSQERSPDRVQFNSVYDAELRHLKLIMIGSVSDTSELLRSLDRQLEAVR
;
A
#
# COMPACT_ATOMS: atom_id res chain seq x y z
N MET A 1 -16.23 -3.22 -12.57
CA MET A 1 -16.22 -2.59 -13.91
C MET A 1 -16.21 -3.71 -14.94
N SER A 2 -17.17 -3.73 -15.85
CA SER A 2 -17.41 -4.82 -16.80
C SER A 2 -16.20 -5.08 -17.70
N GLU A 3 -15.75 -6.33 -17.77
CA GLU A 3 -14.73 -6.79 -18.72
C GLU A 3 -15.28 -6.69 -20.15
N GLU A 4 -14.97 -5.60 -20.82
CA GLU A 4 -15.38 -5.37 -22.21
C GLU A 4 -14.43 -6.13 -23.16
N PHE A 5 -15.00 -6.93 -24.05
CA PHE A 5 -14.27 -7.67 -25.07
C PHE A 5 -14.34 -6.94 -26.42
N TYR A 6 -13.20 -6.75 -27.05
CA TYR A 6 -13.09 -6.27 -28.43
C TYR A 6 -12.99 -7.43 -29.43
N THR A 7 -13.64 -7.25 -30.58
CA THR A 7 -13.34 -8.03 -31.77
C THR A 7 -12.01 -7.58 -32.40
N VAL A 8 -11.48 -8.40 -33.30
CA VAL A 8 -10.30 -8.05 -34.10
C VAL A 8 -10.49 -6.75 -34.88
N GLY A 9 -11.69 -6.51 -35.43
CA GLY A 9 -12.00 -5.28 -36.18
C GLY A 9 -11.96 -4.04 -35.29
N GLN A 10 -12.61 -4.11 -34.11
CA GLN A 10 -12.61 -3.01 -33.14
C GLN A 10 -11.19 -2.73 -32.60
N ALA A 11 -10.40 -3.78 -32.36
CA ALA A 11 -9.00 -3.62 -31.96
C ALA A 11 -8.15 -2.99 -33.06
N ALA A 12 -8.39 -3.37 -34.33
CA ALA A 12 -7.71 -2.82 -35.49
C ALA A 12 -8.00 -1.32 -35.66
N GLU A 13 -9.27 -0.92 -35.56
CA GLU A 13 -9.67 0.50 -35.60
C GLU A 13 -8.98 1.32 -34.51
N ARG A 14 -8.99 0.83 -33.26
CA ARG A 14 -8.36 1.55 -32.13
C ARG A 14 -6.85 1.68 -32.24
N LEU A 15 -6.17 0.64 -32.71
CA LEU A 15 -4.72 0.65 -32.86
C LEU A 15 -4.28 1.34 -34.16
N THR A 16 -5.22 1.78 -35.02
CA THR A 16 -4.93 2.26 -36.38
C THR A 16 -4.10 1.22 -37.17
N LEU A 17 -4.45 -0.06 -37.05
CA LEU A 17 -3.80 -1.19 -37.71
C LEU A 17 -4.77 -1.92 -38.62
N HIS A 18 -4.25 -2.67 -39.58
CA HIS A 18 -5.09 -3.57 -40.39
C HIS A 18 -5.49 -4.83 -39.58
N PRO A 19 -6.72 -5.37 -39.71
CA PRO A 19 -7.17 -6.59 -39.00
C PRO A 19 -6.24 -7.80 -39.16
N LYS A 20 -5.61 -7.94 -40.35
CA LYS A 20 -4.61 -8.98 -40.63
C LYS A 20 -3.39 -8.87 -39.73
N THR A 21 -2.95 -7.66 -39.41
CA THR A 21 -1.83 -7.40 -38.50
C THR A 21 -2.21 -7.77 -37.08
N VAL A 22 -3.42 -7.42 -36.63
CA VAL A 22 -3.94 -7.81 -35.31
C VAL A 22 -3.99 -9.34 -35.17
N LEU A 23 -4.51 -10.06 -36.17
CA LEU A 23 -4.51 -11.53 -36.18
C LEU A 23 -3.10 -12.12 -36.12
N ARG A 24 -2.15 -11.53 -36.87
CA ARG A 24 -0.74 -11.94 -36.84
C ARG A 24 -0.15 -11.75 -35.44
N LEU A 25 -0.39 -10.61 -34.81
CA LEU A 25 0.09 -10.29 -33.45
C LEU A 25 -0.47 -11.26 -32.40
N ILE A 26 -1.73 -11.68 -32.53
CA ILE A 26 -2.32 -12.70 -31.65
C ILE A 26 -1.65 -14.06 -31.85
N ARG A 27 -1.41 -14.47 -33.10
CA ARG A 27 -0.74 -15.74 -33.42
C ARG A 27 0.72 -15.77 -32.96
N GLU A 28 1.40 -14.63 -33.01
CA GLU A 28 2.77 -14.46 -32.51
C GLU A 28 2.83 -14.32 -30.98
N GLY A 29 1.69 -14.33 -30.27
CA GLY A 29 1.63 -14.17 -28.82
C GLY A 29 1.91 -12.75 -28.31
N ARG A 30 2.06 -11.78 -29.22
CA ARG A 30 2.35 -10.37 -28.89
C ARG A 30 1.12 -9.62 -28.39
N LEU A 31 -0.08 -10.02 -28.80
CA LEU A 31 -1.35 -9.50 -28.32
C LEU A 31 -2.20 -10.64 -27.76
N GLN A 32 -2.60 -10.55 -26.49
CA GLN A 32 -3.37 -11.59 -25.82
C GLN A 32 -4.84 -11.55 -26.28
N GLY A 33 -5.27 -12.60 -26.99
CA GLY A 33 -6.64 -12.75 -27.47
C GLY A 33 -7.12 -14.19 -27.35
N THR A 34 -8.33 -14.37 -26.81
CA THR A 34 -8.95 -15.69 -26.63
C THR A 34 -9.82 -16.00 -27.85
N LYS A 35 -9.65 -17.20 -28.44
CA LYS A 35 -10.50 -17.65 -29.53
C LYS A 35 -11.84 -18.15 -28.97
N ILE A 36 -12.93 -17.48 -29.32
CA ILE A 36 -14.28 -17.84 -28.91
C ILE A 36 -15.09 -18.10 -30.17
N GLY A 37 -15.39 -19.39 -30.41
CA GLY A 37 -16.01 -19.84 -31.66
C GLY A 37 -15.11 -19.60 -32.88
N LYS A 38 -15.62 -18.88 -33.88
CA LYS A 38 -14.89 -18.57 -35.14
C LYS A 38 -14.08 -17.26 -35.09
N SER A 39 -14.09 -16.54 -33.96
CA SER A 39 -13.49 -15.21 -33.87
C SER A 39 -12.60 -15.08 -32.63
N TYR A 40 -11.61 -14.20 -32.70
CA TYR A 40 -10.83 -13.80 -31.52
C TYR A 40 -11.57 -12.70 -30.75
N ARG A 41 -11.51 -12.79 -29.43
CA ARG A 41 -11.96 -11.79 -28.48
C ARG A 41 -10.76 -11.31 -27.68
N ILE A 42 -10.56 -10.01 -27.64
CA ILE A 42 -9.43 -9.36 -26.98
C ILE A 42 -9.99 -8.62 -25.78
N LEU A 43 -9.50 -8.90 -24.57
CA LEU A 43 -9.91 -8.14 -23.39
C LEU A 43 -9.44 -6.70 -23.54
N ARG A 44 -10.25 -5.73 -23.12
CA ARG A 44 -9.85 -4.31 -23.13
C ARG A 44 -8.50 -4.08 -22.45
N SER A 45 -8.25 -4.69 -21.30
CA SER A 45 -6.99 -4.57 -20.57
C SER A 45 -5.77 -5.03 -21.37
N HIS A 46 -5.91 -6.11 -22.14
CA HIS A 46 -4.85 -6.63 -23.00
C HIS A 46 -4.58 -5.72 -24.20
N LEU A 47 -5.64 -5.13 -24.77
CA LEU A 47 -5.50 -4.18 -25.88
C LEU A 47 -4.83 -2.89 -25.40
N ASP A 48 -5.28 -2.36 -24.27
CA ASP A 48 -4.72 -1.15 -23.66
C ASP A 48 -3.24 -1.39 -23.30
N ALA A 49 -2.90 -2.55 -22.70
CA ALA A 49 -1.53 -2.93 -22.42
C ALA A 49 -0.64 -3.04 -23.66
N PHE A 50 -1.16 -3.63 -24.73
CA PHE A 50 -0.45 -3.71 -26.00
C PHE A 50 -0.20 -2.33 -26.64
N ALA A 51 -1.16 -1.41 -26.53
CA ALA A 51 -1.05 -0.05 -27.06
C ALA A 51 -0.04 0.83 -26.29
N GLY A 52 0.62 0.31 -25.25
CA GLY A 52 1.39 1.13 -24.30
C GLY A 52 0.50 2.04 -23.46
N ALA A 53 -0.82 1.89 -23.56
CA ALA A 53 -1.83 2.59 -22.79
C ALA A 53 -2.28 1.76 -21.58
N ALA A 54 -1.58 0.68 -21.24
CA ALA A 54 -1.67 0.10 -19.90
C ALA A 54 -1.38 1.24 -18.97
N ARG A 55 -2.43 1.71 -18.30
CA ARG A 55 -2.34 2.59 -17.16
C ARG A 55 -1.28 1.93 -16.29
N ALA A 56 -0.09 2.57 -16.19
CA ALA A 56 0.97 2.07 -15.34
C ALA A 56 0.31 1.64 -14.03
N PRO A 57 0.60 0.44 -13.49
CA PRO A 57 -0.03 -0.02 -12.27
C PRO A 57 0.02 1.17 -11.32
N GLN A 58 -1.15 1.73 -10.99
CA GLN A 58 -1.20 2.96 -10.23
C GLN A 58 -0.60 2.57 -8.90
N GLN A 59 0.67 2.92 -8.69
CA GLN A 59 1.31 2.73 -7.41
C GLN A 59 0.39 3.43 -6.42
N PRO A 60 -0.11 2.70 -5.40
CA PRO A 60 -0.98 3.32 -4.43
C PRO A 60 -0.25 4.55 -3.88
N ILE A 61 -0.94 5.68 -3.85
CA ILE A 61 -0.40 6.88 -3.21
C ILE A 61 -0.36 6.56 -1.71
N THR A 62 0.83 6.25 -1.20
CA THR A 62 1.05 5.96 0.21
C THR A 62 1.66 7.17 0.91
N ALA A 63 1.20 7.45 2.12
CA ALA A 63 1.78 8.46 2.99
C ALA A 63 2.55 7.77 4.11
N ARG A 64 3.72 8.33 4.45
CA ARG A 64 4.50 7.94 5.62
C ARG A 64 4.51 9.08 6.62
N VAL A 65 4.50 8.74 7.89
CA VAL A 65 4.57 9.70 8.98
C VAL A 65 5.83 9.48 9.79
N SER A 66 6.46 10.57 10.20
CA SER A 66 7.43 10.61 11.29
C SER A 66 6.78 11.38 12.43
N CYS A 67 6.56 10.71 13.54
CA CYS A 67 5.86 11.24 14.69
C CYS A 67 6.82 11.25 15.88
N VAL A 68 6.91 12.40 16.56
CA VAL A 68 7.61 12.56 17.83
C VAL A 68 6.58 12.93 18.87
N VAL A 69 6.54 12.19 19.98
CA VAL A 69 5.66 12.45 21.12
C VAL A 69 6.51 12.75 22.34
N ASP A 70 6.35 13.95 22.87
CA ASP A 70 6.98 14.41 24.10
C ASP A 70 5.99 14.24 25.26
N VAL A 71 6.42 13.53 26.31
CA VAL A 71 5.59 13.22 27.49
C VAL A 71 6.34 13.66 28.75
N PRO A 72 6.05 14.86 29.30
CA PRO A 72 6.68 15.37 30.53
C PRO A 72 6.12 14.70 31.78
N ASN A 73 6.86 14.81 32.88
CA ASN A 73 6.45 14.37 34.23
C ASN A 73 6.15 12.87 34.35
N VAL A 74 6.86 12.03 33.59
CA VAL A 74 6.66 10.58 33.57
C VAL A 74 7.53 9.90 34.64
N SER A 75 7.02 8.88 35.33
CA SER A 75 7.84 8.04 36.22
C SER A 75 8.63 6.99 35.44
N PRO A 76 9.76 6.48 35.97
CA PRO A 76 10.51 5.39 35.33
C PRO A 76 9.65 4.14 35.06
N GLU A 77 8.75 3.79 35.99
CA GLU A 77 7.83 2.66 35.85
C GLU A 77 6.82 2.88 34.72
N LEU A 78 6.25 4.08 34.63
CA LEU A 78 5.33 4.45 33.57
C LEU A 78 6.05 4.48 32.23
N SER A 79 7.26 5.06 32.16
CA SER A 79 8.04 5.10 30.92
C SER A 79 8.31 3.70 30.38
N ARG A 80 8.81 2.80 31.25
CA ARG A 80 9.05 1.40 30.91
C ARG A 80 7.78 0.70 30.44
N ARG A 81 6.65 0.93 31.14
CA ARG A 81 5.37 0.32 30.77
C ARG A 81 4.91 0.79 29.39
N LEU A 82 4.92 2.09 29.12
CA LEU A 82 4.54 2.64 27.81
C LEU A 82 5.42 2.05 26.69
N THR A 83 6.75 2.02 26.88
CA THR A 83 7.69 1.47 25.89
C THR A 83 7.42 -0.01 25.61
N VAL A 84 7.26 -0.83 26.66
CA VAL A 84 7.03 -2.27 26.51
C VAL A 84 5.69 -2.56 25.85
N THR A 85 4.63 -1.84 26.24
CA THR A 85 3.30 -2.05 25.65
C THR A 85 3.29 -1.68 24.16
N ILE A 86 3.91 -0.57 23.77
CA ILE A 86 4.00 -0.19 22.35
C ILE A 86 4.82 -1.20 21.55
N GLN A 87 5.96 -1.66 22.08
CA GLN A 87 6.78 -2.70 21.42
C GLN A 87 6.03 -4.02 21.25
N ALA A 88 5.24 -4.44 22.25
CA ALA A 88 4.43 -5.65 22.15
C ALA A 88 3.36 -5.55 21.04
N MET A 89 2.73 -4.39 20.88
CA MET A 89 1.77 -4.14 19.79
C MET A 89 2.43 -4.26 18.41
N LEU A 90 3.65 -3.73 18.26
CA LEU A 90 4.42 -3.81 17.02
C LEU A 90 4.84 -5.23 16.64
N LEU A 91 5.12 -6.08 17.64
CA LEU A 91 5.42 -7.50 17.42
C LEU A 91 4.19 -8.31 17.00
N SER A 92 2.99 -7.83 17.35
CA SER A 92 1.73 -8.51 17.08
C SER A 92 1.17 -8.23 15.68
N GLN A 93 1.70 -7.23 14.98
CA GLN A 93 1.32 -6.96 13.59
C GLN A 93 1.95 -7.99 12.64
N GLU A 94 1.16 -8.49 11.69
CA GLU A 94 1.68 -9.35 10.61
C GLU A 94 2.82 -8.66 9.86
N ARG A 95 3.72 -9.46 9.26
CA ARG A 95 4.90 -8.97 8.52
C ARG A 95 4.48 -8.13 7.31
N SER A 96 4.17 -6.86 7.55
CA SER A 96 4.04 -5.84 6.52
C SER A 96 5.44 -5.44 6.04
N PRO A 97 5.65 -5.23 4.73
CA PRO A 97 6.90 -4.66 4.22
C PRO A 97 7.19 -3.26 4.78
N ASP A 98 6.20 -2.61 5.41
CA ASP A 98 6.27 -1.23 5.89
C ASP A 98 6.17 -1.14 7.42
N ARG A 99 6.97 -1.94 8.13
CA ARG A 99 6.98 -2.00 9.60
C ARG A 99 7.29 -0.64 10.22
N VAL A 100 6.49 -0.25 11.22
CA VAL A 100 6.75 0.95 12.02
C VAL A 100 8.09 0.79 12.76
N GLN A 101 8.96 1.78 12.60
CA GLN A 101 10.17 1.94 13.40
C GLN A 101 9.81 2.70 14.68
N PHE A 102 10.23 2.20 15.82
CA PHE A 102 9.91 2.79 17.12
C PHE A 102 11.16 2.93 17.98
N ASN A 103 11.44 4.16 18.42
CA ASN A 103 12.49 4.49 19.37
C ASN A 103 11.89 5.19 20.59
N SER A 104 12.46 4.92 21.75
CA SER A 104 12.04 5.50 23.03
C SER A 104 13.28 6.02 23.75
N VAL A 105 13.24 7.26 24.20
CA VAL A 105 14.30 7.90 25.00
C VAL A 105 13.68 8.45 26.26
N TYR A 106 14.16 8.00 27.41
CA TYR A 106 13.71 8.50 28.72
C TYR A 106 14.88 9.21 29.41
N ASP A 107 14.64 10.46 29.81
CA ASP A 107 15.52 11.26 30.64
C ASP A 107 15.07 11.14 32.10
N ALA A 108 15.90 10.54 32.94
CA ALA A 108 15.58 10.31 34.34
C ALA A 108 15.69 11.58 35.21
N GLU A 109 16.59 12.51 34.86
CA GLU A 109 16.77 13.76 35.58
C GLU A 109 15.59 14.71 35.32
N LEU A 110 15.19 14.83 34.05
CA LEU A 110 14.08 15.68 33.63
C LEU A 110 12.71 14.98 33.72
N ARG A 111 12.68 13.68 34.03
CA ARG A 111 11.46 12.84 34.05
C ARG A 111 10.66 13.00 32.76
N HIS A 112 11.36 12.94 31.64
CA HIS A 112 10.83 13.27 30.32
C HIS A 112 10.98 12.08 29.37
N LEU A 113 9.88 11.66 28.76
CA LEU A 113 9.86 10.57 27.79
C LEU A 113 9.63 11.12 26.38
N LYS A 114 10.51 10.76 25.46
CA LYS A 114 10.37 11.01 24.02
C LYS A 114 10.16 9.70 23.27
N LEU A 115 9.06 9.62 22.54
CA LEU A 115 8.74 8.49 21.67
C LEU A 115 8.83 8.93 20.21
N ILE A 116 9.49 8.13 19.38
CA ILE A 116 9.69 8.43 17.95
C ILE A 116 9.15 7.24 17.17
N MET A 117 8.24 7.50 16.25
CA MET A 117 7.57 6.50 15.41
C MET A 117 7.68 6.88 13.94
N ILE A 118 8.13 5.97 13.08
CA ILE A 118 8.20 6.18 11.63
C ILE A 118 7.56 5.01 10.91
N GLY A 119 6.46 5.25 10.19
CA GLY A 119 5.74 4.18 9.49
C GLY A 119 4.54 4.67 8.70
N SER A 120 3.59 3.76 8.46
CA SER A 120 2.32 4.09 7.82
C SER A 120 1.48 5.01 8.71
N VAL A 121 0.59 5.79 8.09
CA VAL A 121 -0.33 6.67 8.82
C VAL A 121 -1.31 5.85 9.68
N SER A 122 -1.81 4.73 9.16
CA SER A 122 -2.77 3.87 9.88
C SER A 122 -2.14 3.30 11.14
N ASP A 123 -0.99 2.64 11.02
CA ASP A 123 -0.39 1.91 12.13
C ASP A 123 0.08 2.89 13.21
N THR A 124 0.67 4.02 12.81
CA THR A 124 1.07 5.08 13.75
C THR A 124 -0.15 5.65 14.48
N SER A 125 -1.30 5.80 13.81
CA SER A 125 -2.53 6.31 14.45
C SER A 125 -3.09 5.34 15.50
N GLU A 126 -2.99 4.02 15.28
CA GLU A 126 -3.42 3.02 16.25
C GLU A 126 -2.53 3.03 17.50
N LEU A 127 -1.21 3.18 17.31
CA LEU A 127 -0.26 3.32 18.41
C LEU A 127 -0.54 4.59 19.23
N LEU A 128 -0.79 5.72 18.56
CA LEU A 128 -1.13 6.98 19.24
C LEU A 128 -2.43 6.86 20.05
N ARG A 129 -3.48 6.20 19.51
CA ARG A 129 -4.71 5.93 20.27
C ARG A 129 -4.49 5.02 21.47
N SER A 130 -3.59 4.04 21.36
CA SER A 130 -3.23 3.18 22.49
C SER A 130 -2.45 3.95 23.57
N LEU A 131 -1.53 4.82 23.16
CA LEU A 131 -0.78 5.68 24.05
C LEU A 131 -1.71 6.63 24.82
N ASP A 132 -2.63 7.29 24.14
CA ASP A 132 -3.60 8.20 24.74
C ASP A 132 -4.42 7.51 25.84
N ARG A 133 -4.99 6.33 25.54
CA ARG A 133 -5.70 5.49 26.54
C ARG A 133 -4.84 5.11 27.75
N GLN A 134 -3.56 4.82 27.55
CA GLN A 134 -2.65 4.48 28.65
C GLN A 134 -2.30 5.69 29.51
N LEU A 135 -2.23 6.88 28.93
CA LEU A 135 -2.00 8.13 29.67
C LEU A 135 -3.26 8.53 30.46
N GLU A 136 -4.45 8.36 29.89
CA GLU A 136 -5.72 8.59 30.59
C GLU A 136 -5.87 7.67 31.80
N ALA A 137 -5.46 6.40 31.71
CA ALA A 137 -5.55 5.44 32.80
C ALA A 137 -4.63 5.73 34.01
N VAL A 138 -3.77 6.74 33.91
CA VAL A 138 -2.81 7.14 34.96
C VAL A 138 -3.14 8.50 35.57
N ARG A 139 -4.07 9.24 34.96
CA ARG A 139 -4.63 10.46 35.54
C ARG A 139 -5.56 10.10 36.70
#